data_AF-K8ECL0-F1
#
_entry.id   AF-K8ECL0-F1
#
_cell.length_a   1.000
_cell.length_b   1.000
_cell.length_c   1.000
_cell.angle_alpha   90.00
_cell.angle_beta   90.00
_cell.angle_gamma   90.00
#
_symmetry.space_group_name_H-M   'P 1'
#
loop_
_entity.id
_entity.type
_entity.pdbx_description
1 polymer ?
#
loop_
_entity_poly.entity_id
_entity_poly.type
_entity_poly.pdbx_seq_one_letter_code
_entity_poly.pdbx_strand_id
1 'polypeptide(L)' 'MRIIITEHARKRLRDLRQDKITTADIIAAARGIPGRIPTATRFRGFFTKSGRMFDIVAKDIENGRLVITIIGK' A
#
# COMPACT_ATOMS: atom_id res chain seq x y z
N MET A 1 15.08 1.69 0.78
CA MET A 1 14.23 1.02 -0.23
C MET A 1 13.19 2.00 -0.78
N ARG A 2 13.11 2.17 -2.11
CA ARG A 2 12.13 3.04 -2.78
C ARG A 2 10.75 2.37 -2.75
N ILE A 3 9.70 3.13 -2.44
CA ILE A 3 8.30 2.68 -2.56
C ILE A 3 7.72 3.28 -3.83
N ILE A 4 7.09 2.46 -4.66
CA ILE A 4 6.51 2.84 -5.94
C ILE A 4 5.01 2.56 -5.86
N ILE A 5 4.20 3.60 -5.79
CA ILE A 5 2.73 3.48 -5.83
C ILE A 5 2.32 3.47 -7.30
N THR A 6 1.71 2.38 -7.76
CA THR A 6 1.23 2.28 -9.14
C THR A 6 0.14 3.29 -9.45
N GLU A 7 -0.03 3.63 -10.73
CA GLU A 7 -1.18 4.43 -11.17
C GLU A 7 -2.52 3.77 -10.85
N HIS A 8 -2.59 2.43 -10.89
CA HIS A 8 -3.77 1.69 -10.44
C HIS A 8 -4.07 1.97 -8.96
N ALA A 9 -3.07 1.83 -8.08
CA ALA A 9 -3.18 2.16 -6.66
C ALA A 9 -3.56 3.64 -6.42
N ARG A 10 -3.00 4.59 -7.19
CA ARG A 10 -3.35 6.01 -7.09
C ARG A 10 -4.80 6.29 -7.46
N LYS A 11 -5.31 5.67 -8.53
CA LYS A 11 -6.72 5.82 -8.94
C LYS A 11 -7.68 5.38 -7.84
N ARG A 12 -7.35 4.28 -7.15
CA ARG A 12 -8.15 3.73 -6.04
C ARG A 12 -8.33 4.70 -4.88
N LEU A 13 -7.36 5.59 -4.61
CA LEU A 13 -7.47 6.59 -3.54
C LEU A 13 -8.60 7.60 -3.74
N ARG A 14 -9.19 7.68 -4.94
CA ARG A 14 -10.35 8.52 -5.23
C ARG A 14 -11.68 7.82 -4.90
N ASP A 15 -11.67 6.51 -4.67
CA ASP A 15 -12.86 5.76 -4.31
C ASP A 15 -13.24 6.05 -2.85
N LEU A 16 -14.53 6.23 -2.56
CA LEU A 16 -15.04 6.42 -1.18
C LEU A 16 -14.59 5.30 -0.21
N ARG A 17 -14.44 4.08 -0.73
CA ARG A 17 -13.93 2.94 0.03
C ARG A 17 -12.50 3.14 0.53
N GLN A 18 -11.71 3.97 -0.15
CA GLN A 18 -10.34 4.30 0.23
C GLN A 18 -10.21 5.66 0.90
N ASP A 19 -11.34 6.32 1.19
CA ASP A 19 -11.35 7.65 1.80
C ASP A 19 -10.50 7.67 3.09
N LYS A 20 -9.81 8.79 3.33
CA LYS A 20 -8.86 8.98 4.45
C LYS A 20 -7.63 8.06 4.44
N ILE A 21 -7.36 7.30 3.38
CA ILE A 21 -6.06 6.64 3.17
C ILE A 21 -5.17 7.58 2.37
N THR A 22 -4.05 7.98 2.95
CA THR A 22 -3.10 8.88 2.27
C THR A 22 -1.95 8.11 1.62
N THR A 23 -1.27 8.76 0.68
CA THR A 23 0.00 8.24 0.14
C THR A 23 1.05 8.05 1.22
N ALA A 24 1.06 8.89 2.26
CA ALA A 24 1.96 8.76 3.40
C ALA A 24 1.68 7.48 4.20
N ASP A 25 0.41 7.14 4.44
CA ASP A 25 0.02 5.90 5.11
C ASP A 25 0.47 4.66 4.32
N ILE A 26 0.28 4.70 2.99
CA ILE A 26 0.72 3.61 2.10
C ILE A 26 2.24 3.43 2.13
N ILE A 27 3.00 4.54 2.09
CA ILE A 27 4.46 4.49 2.14
C ILE A 27 4.94 3.94 3.48
N ALA A 28 4.33 4.37 4.59
CA ALA A 28 4.64 3.86 5.92
C ALA A 28 4.38 2.34 6.02
N ALA A 29 3.19 1.90 5.59
CA ALA A 29 2.82 0.48 5.55
C ALA A 29 3.80 -0.34 4.71
N ALA A 30 4.11 0.10 3.48
CA ALA A 30 5.01 -0.63 2.58
C ALA A 30 6.46 -0.69 3.10
N ARG A 31 6.94 0.37 3.77
CA ARG A 31 8.27 0.39 4.41
C ARG A 31 8.36 -0.52 5.62
N GLY A 32 7.26 -0.69 6.36
CA GLY A 32 7.21 -1.52 7.56
C GLY A 32 7.24 -3.02 7.29
N ILE A 33 6.96 -3.48 6.07
CA ILE A 33 7.00 -4.91 5.73
C ILE A 33 8.47 -5.38 5.68
N PRO A 34 8.90 -6.32 6.53
CA PRO A 34 10.27 -6.84 6.50
C PRO A 34 10.48 -7.81 5.33
N GLY A 35 11.75 -8.04 4.99
CA GLY A 35 12.15 -9.02 3.98
C GLY A 35 11.82 -8.61 2.55
N ARG A 36 12.13 -9.53 1.61
CA ARG A 36 11.85 -9.38 0.17
C ARG A 36 10.49 -10.02 -0.16
N ILE A 37 9.71 -9.37 -1.01
CA ILE A 37 8.37 -9.81 -1.45
C ILE A 37 8.45 -10.22 -2.93
N PRO A 38 8.85 -11.46 -3.26
CA PRO A 38 9.10 -11.86 -4.66
C PRO A 38 7.83 -11.96 -5.51
N THR A 39 6.68 -12.18 -4.89
CA THR A 39 5.37 -12.36 -5.54
C THR A 39 4.37 -11.34 -5.00
N ALA A 40 3.36 -10.98 -5.81
CA ALA A 40 2.32 -10.05 -5.39
C ALA A 40 1.57 -10.60 -4.17
N THR A 41 1.79 -9.99 -3.01
CA THR A 41 1.33 -10.50 -1.72
C THR A 41 0.46 -9.46 -1.02
N ARG A 42 -0.66 -9.91 -0.46
CA ARG A 42 -1.58 -9.06 0.32
C ARG A 42 -1.14 -9.05 1.78
N PHE A 43 -0.84 -7.86 2.28
CA PHE A 43 -0.58 -7.59 3.69
C PHE A 43 -1.79 -6.89 4.29
N ARG A 44 -2.26 -7.36 5.44
CA ARG A 44 -3.53 -6.97 6.03
C ARG A 44 -3.35 -6.18 7.32
N GLY A 45 -4.33 -5.35 7.63
CA GLY A 45 -4.47 -4.74 8.96
C GLY A 45 -3.55 -3.56 9.24
N PHE A 46 -3.21 -2.78 8.21
CA PHE A 46 -2.56 -1.49 8.42
C PHE A 46 -3.59 -0.45 8.88
N PHE A 47 -3.11 0.56 9.58
CA PHE A 47 -3.94 1.67 10.06
C PHE A 47 -3.41 2.99 9.50
N THR A 48 -4.32 3.84 9.04
CA THR A 48 -4.01 5.23 8.71
C THR A 48 -3.82 6.04 9.98
N LYS A 49 -3.23 7.24 9.87
CA LYS A 49 -3.21 8.20 10.99
C LYS A 49 -4.59 8.53 11.54
N SER A 50 -5.65 8.44 10.73
CA SER A 50 -7.02 8.67 11.15
C SER A 50 -7.68 7.43 11.78
N GLY A 51 -6.94 6.34 12.00
CA GLY A 51 -7.44 5.08 12.56
C GLY A 51 -8.17 4.18 11.57
N ARG A 52 -8.20 4.51 10.28
CA ARG A 52 -8.88 3.67 9.28
C ARG A 52 -8.03 2.44 8.99
N MET A 53 -8.64 1.25 9.01
CA MET A 53 -7.96 0.02 8.64
C MET A 53 -7.94 -0.17 7.11
N PHE A 54 -6.80 -0.60 6.58
CA PHE A 54 -6.65 -0.96 5.17
C PHE A 54 -5.64 -2.09 4.98
N ASP A 55 -5.69 -2.70 3.80
CA ASP A 55 -4.72 -3.68 3.33
C ASP A 55 -4.00 -3.14 2.10
N ILE A 56 -2.78 -3.64 1.83
CA ILE A 56 -2.04 -3.36 0.60
C ILE A 56 -1.64 -4.66 -0.10
N VAL A 57 -1.55 -4.61 -1.43
CA VAL A 57 -0.89 -5.66 -2.22
C VAL A 57 0.44 -5.10 -2.72
N ALA A 58 1.54 -5.77 -2.37
CA ALA A 58 2.89 -5.34 -2.71
C ALA A 58 3.72 -6.44 -3.37
N LYS A 59 4.69 -6.04 -4.19
CA LYS A 59 5.71 -6.90 -4.80
C LYS A 59 7.02 -6.12 -4.93
N ASP A 60 8.14 -6.75 -4.63
CA ASP A 60 9.46 -6.16 -4.85
C ASP A 60 9.91 -6.42 -6.29
N ILE A 61 10.39 -5.36 -6.93
CA ILE A 61 11.04 -5.33 -8.25
C ILE A 61 12.46 -4.77 -8.08
N GLU A 62 13.28 -4.82 -9.13
CA GLU A 62 14.66 -4.33 -9.10
C GLU A 62 14.76 -2.89 -8.57
N ASN A 63 13.79 -2.04 -8.92
CA ASN A 63 13.77 -0.62 -8.57
C ASN A 63 13.08 -0.28 -7.24
N GLY A 64 12.62 -1.27 -6.48
CA GLY A 64 12.00 -1.07 -5.16
C GLY A 64 10.71 -1.87 -4.94
N ARG A 65 9.92 -1.44 -3.96
CA ARG A 65 8.65 -2.09 -3.59
C ARG A 65 7.47 -1.44 -4.31
N LEU A 66 6.86 -2.21 -5.20
CA LEU A 66 5.68 -1.81 -5.95
C LEU A 66 4.42 -2.05 -5.13
N VAL A 67 3.65 -1.01 -4.85
CA VAL A 67 2.29 -1.11 -4.28
C VAL A 67 1.29 -1.18 -5.44
N ILE A 68 0.72 -2.36 -5.61
CA ILE A 68 -0.15 -2.70 -6.73
C ILE A 68 -1.56 -2.17 -6.48
N THR A 69 -2.13 -2.38 -5.30
CA THR A 69 -3.47 -1.86 -4.97
C THR A 69 -3.64 -1.66 -3.45
N ILE A 70 -4.69 -0.92 -3.10
CA ILE A 70 -5.11 -0.62 -1.72
C ILE A 70 -6.56 -1.09 -1.53
N ILE A 71 -6.81 -1.70 -0.36
CA ILE A 71 -8.11 -2.24 0.01
C ILE A 71 -8.50 -1.70 1.39
N GLY A 72 -9.19 -0.58 1.39
CA GLY A 72 -9.86 -0.01 2.53
C GLY A 72 -11.00 -0.89 3.02
N LYS A 73 -11.14 -0.93 4.34
CA LYS A 73 -12.25 -1.55 5.05
C LYS A 73 -13.24 -0.49 5.50
#